data_AF-A0ABD7IMH1-F1
#
_entry.id   AF-A0ABD7IMH1-F1
#
_cell.length_a   1.000
_cell.length_b   1.000
_cell.length_c   1.000
_cell.angle_alpha   90.00
_cell.angle_beta   90.00
_cell.angle_gamma   90.00
#
_symmetry.space_group_name_H-M   'P 1'
#
loop_
_entity.id
_entity.type
_entity.pdbx_description
1 polymer ?
#
loop_
_entity_poly.entity_id
_entity_poly.type
_entity_poly.pdbx_seq_one_letter_code
_entity_poly.pdbx_strand_id
1 'polypeptide(L)' 'MEIKEFDDVVLKDGRTAGIVEVLDSTHFLADVGDGPSNWENIAIELKDIAWVYNRPNNSK' A
#
# COMPACT_ATOMS: atom_id res chain seq x y z
N MET A 1 4.86 8.83 9.14
CA MET A 1 5.04 7.42 8.71
C MET A 1 5.72 7.47 7.37
N GLU A 2 6.79 6.71 7.17
CA GLU A 2 7.43 6.54 5.86
C GLU A 2 6.87 5.27 5.22
N ILE A 3 6.36 5.38 4.00
CA ILE A 3 5.80 4.28 3.20
C ILE A 3 6.79 3.93 2.08
N LYS A 4 6.94 2.64 1.79
CA LYS A 4 7.83 2.11 0.76
C LYS A 4 7.06 1.21 -0.19
N GLU A 5 7.58 1.04 -1.41
CA GLU A 5 7.10 0.00 -2.31
C GLU A 5 7.14 -1.36 -1.63
N PHE A 6 6.12 -2.18 -1.89
CA PHE A 6 5.88 -3.49 -1.31
C PHE A 6 5.56 -3.52 0.19
N ASP A 7 5.35 -2.36 0.83
CA ASP A 7 4.68 -2.35 2.14
C ASP A 7 3.24 -2.86 1.98
N ASP A 8 2.80 -3.71 2.90
CA ASP A 8 1.38 -4.00 3.07
C ASP A 8 0.80 -3.13 4.19
N VAL A 9 -0.28 -2.43 3.86
CA VAL A 9 -0.92 -1.45 4.72
C VAL A 9 -2.38 -1.78 5.00
N VAL A 10 -2.89 -1.28 6.12
CA VAL A 10 -4.32 -1.19 6.39
C VAL A 10 -4.78 0.23 6.09
N LEU A 11 -5.84 0.36 5.29
CA LEU A 11 -6.50 1.62 5.00
C LEU A 11 -7.53 1.93 6.10
N LYS A 12 -7.85 3.22 6.29
CA LYS A 12 -8.81 3.68 7.30
C LYS A 12 -10.25 3.19 7.05
N ASP A 13 -10.57 2.79 5.83
CA ASP A 13 -11.85 2.18 5.48
C ASP A 13 -11.93 0.68 5.83
N GLY A 14 -10.84 0.10 6.34
CA GLY A 14 -10.73 -1.29 6.76
C GLY A 14 -10.18 -2.26 5.71
N ARG A 15 -9.93 -1.81 4.48
CA ARG A 15 -9.27 -2.64 3.46
C ARG A 15 -7.78 -2.80 3.73
N THR A 16 -7.20 -3.87 3.20
CA THR A 16 -5.74 -4.03 3.09
C THR A 16 -5.29 -3.66 1.68
N ALA A 17 -4.07 -3.14 1.55
CA ALA A 17 -3.50 -2.82 0.25
C ALA A 17 -1.99 -3.08 0.24
N GLY A 18 -1.47 -3.58 -0.88
CA GLY A 18 -0.04 -3.62 -1.15
C GLY A 18 0.40 -2.37 -1.89
N ILE A 19 1.42 -1.67 -1.41
CA ILE A 19 1.96 -0.48 -2.08
C ILE A 19 2.73 -0.93 -3.34
N VAL A 20 2.27 -0.47 -4.50
CA VAL A 20 2.85 -0.81 -5.80
C VAL A 20 3.92 0.21 -6.21
N GLU A 21 3.66 1.50 -5.98
CA GLU A 21 4.55 2.60 -6.36
C GLU A 21 4.44 3.76 -5.36
N VAL A 22 5.57 4.38 -5.04
CA VAL A 22 5.63 5.62 -4.25
C VAL A 22 5.85 6.81 -5.19
N LEU A 23 4.78 7.58 -5.43
CA LEU A 23 4.82 8.74 -6.34
C LEU A 23 5.52 9.94 -5.68
N ASP A 24 5.17 10.20 -4.42
CA ASP A 24 5.84 11.16 -3.55
C ASP A 24 5.68 10.75 -2.07
N SER A 25 6.07 11.63 -1.14
CA SER A 25 6.01 11.32 0.31
C SER A 25 4.59 11.17 0.87
N THR A 26 3.56 11.51 0.08
CA THR A 26 2.15 11.54 0.48
C THR A 26 1.19 10.84 -0.49
N HIS A 27 1.58 10.53 -1.73
CA HIS A 27 0.73 9.88 -2.74
C HIS A 27 1.32 8.54 -3.20
N PHE A 28 0.45 7.54 -3.32
CA PHE A 28 0.85 6.16 -3.64
C PHE A 28 -0.12 5.51 -4.61
N LEU A 29 0.37 4.52 -5.35
CA LEU A 29 -0.46 3.54 -6.04
C LEU A 29 -0.47 2.26 -5.21
N ALA A 30 -1.65 1.73 -4.92
CA ALA A 30 -1.81 0.53 -4.10
C ALA A 30 -2.78 -0.46 -4.73
N ASP A 31 -2.48 -1.76 -4.67
CA ASP A 31 -3.37 -2.83 -5.06
C ASP A 31 -4.21 -3.27 -3.85
N VAL A 32 -5.53 -3.25 -3.98
CA VAL A 32 -6.47 -3.73 -2.95
C VAL A 32 -7.01 -5.14 -3.26
N GLY A 33 -6.58 -5.75 -4.36
CA GLY A 33 -6.90 -7.13 -4.69
C GLY A 33 -6.17 -8.14 -3.81
N ASP A 34 -6.65 -9.38 -3.80
CA ASP A 34 -6.00 -10.51 -3.12
C ASP A 34 -5.32 -11.49 -4.09
N GLY A 35 -5.38 -11.23 -5.40
CA GLY A 35 -4.70 -12.01 -6.41
C GLY A 35 -5.05 -11.67 -7.87
N PRO A 36 -4.58 -12.48 -8.82
CA PRO A 36 -4.69 -12.18 -10.25
C PRO A 36 -6.12 -12.01 -10.79
N SER A 37 -7.12 -12.52 -10.07
CA SER A 37 -8.53 -12.44 -10.47
C SER A 37 -9.22 -11.12 -10.11
N ASN A 38 -8.63 -10.31 -9.21
CA ASN A 38 -9.27 -9.10 -8.68
C ASN A 38 -8.27 -7.96 -8.41
N TRP A 39 -7.11 -7.95 -9.08
CA TRP A 39 -6.20 -6.82 -9.04
C TRP A 39 -6.95 -5.51 -9.31
N GLU A 40 -6.78 -4.56 -8.41
CA GLU A 40 -7.41 -3.27 -8.46
C GLU A 40 -6.44 -2.23 -7.89
N ASN A 41 -5.71 -1.57 -8.80
CA ASN A 41 -4.82 -0.49 -8.43
C ASN A 41 -5.63 0.79 -8.21
N ILE A 42 -5.51 1.37 -7.03
CA ILE A 42 -6.12 2.65 -6.66
C ILE A 42 -5.04 3.65 -6.25
N ALA A 43 -5.29 4.93 -6.54
CA ALA A 43 -4.51 6.00 -5.96
C ALA A 43 -4.99 6.27 -4.53
N ILE A 44 -4.05 6.33 -3.58
CA ILE A 44 -4.31 6.65 -2.18
C ILE A 44 -3.32 7.71 -1.68
N GLU A 45 -3.71 8.41 -0.62
CA GLU A 45 -2.86 9.35 0.09
C GLU A 45 -2.41 8.79 1.46
N LEU A 46 -1.35 9.36 2.03
CA LEU A 46 -0.86 9.02 3.37
C LEU A 46 -1.97 9.14 4.44
N LYS A 47 -2.90 10.07 4.26
CA LYS A 47 -4.04 10.25 5.16
C LYS A 47 -5.02 9.08 5.12
N ASP A 48 -5.02 8.25 4.09
CA ASP A 48 -5.91 7.10 3.96
C ASP A 48 -5.33 5.85 4.64
N ILE A 49 -4.03 5.86 4.94
CA ILE A 49 -3.32 4.76 5.61
C ILE A 49 -3.50 4.86 7.12
N ALA A 50 -3.88 3.73 7.73
CA ALA A 50 -3.99 3.58 9.17
C ALA A 50 -2.66 3.09 9.77
N TRP A 51 -2.11 1.97 9.29
CA TRP A 51 -0.77 1.48 9.65
C TRP A 51 -0.18 0.54 8.60
N VAL A 52 1.14 0.34 8.66
CA VAL A 52 1.88 -0.70 7.91
C VAL A 52 1.90 -1.96 8.77
N TYR A 53 1.45 -3.10 8.25
CA TYR A 53 1.43 -4.37 9.00
C TYR A 53 2.46 -5.38 8.51
N ASN A 54 2.95 -5.23 7.29
CA ASN A 54 4.07 -6.01 6.76
C ASN A 54 4.98 -5.12 5.92
N ARG A 55 6.28 -5.21 6.16
CA ARG A 55 7.31 -4.61 5.33
C ARG A 55 8.31 -5.72 4.99
N PRO A 56 8.25 -6.27 3.78
CA PRO A 56 9.24 -7.26 3.35
C PRO A 56 10.64 -6.63 3.46
N ASN A 57 11.52 -7.25 4.24
CA ASN A 57 12.92 -6.87 4.23
C ASN A 57 13.50 -7.29 2.87
N ASN A 58 13.54 -6.35 1.93
CA ASN A 58 14.33 -6.47 0.71
C ASN A 58 15.81 -6.26 1.03
N SER A 59 16.36 -7.13 1.88
CA SER A 59 17.80 -7.28 2.06
C SER A 59 18.35 -7.95 0.80
N LYS A 60 18.56 -7.16 -0.25
CA LYS A 60 19.51 -7.52 -1.31
C LYS A 60 20.89 -7.00 -0.95
#